data_AF-A0A1J4ZKP1-F1
#
_entry.id   AF-A0A1J4ZKP1-F1
#
_cell.length_a   1.000
_cell.length_b   1.000
_cell.length_c   1.000
_cell.angle_alpha   90.00
_cell.angle_beta   90.00
_cell.angle_gamma   90.00
#
_symmetry.space_group_name_H-M   'P 1'
#
loop_
_entity.id
_entity.type
_entity.pdbx_description
1 polymer ?
#
loop_
_entity_poly.entity_id
_entity_poly.type
_entity_poly.pdbx_seq_one_letter_code
_entity_poly.pdbx_strand_id
1 'polypeptide(L)'
;MPAYPAYVPQMLARARYEGQWHAGQADAAALCFDVLALFPDCAQAGDLVYELFCDEWTIYDNRVAIQRNIDEWDDRPWQQRRRLALSFRFMSRWQGWEREYLEGYEHEKDGPPDVAKILEAGKIELLGAYCLGDEECTDYTWMIFAEALERTNDPRAALLWIGKTYADLGFLADSAEALAELCSRFTDPDARRLLAEVIWWRDNAYRIPWIPPRGDGTRYNRMMQHIDPSAPSDEEVIRYFREKRADKSILPYTPSIDPGLARLLESAIPNEPQNAPASPLDWSFLDLDDGQPGEPADWVKKQIKLFERDGDDEVSREMIEEMKRMHRWTRNIRPPATPPRYDPNEPPFDPRDILGSMDDDLADDI
;
A
#
# COMPACT_ATOMS: atom_id res chain seq x y z
N MET A 1 34.76 -1.49 5.92
CA MET A 1 33.59 -1.55 5.04
C MET A 1 33.71 -2.81 4.20
N PRO A 2 32.67 -3.67 4.12
CA PRO A 2 32.68 -4.77 3.17
C PRO A 2 32.92 -4.22 1.76
N ALA A 3 33.88 -4.79 1.04
CA ALA A 3 34.16 -4.38 -0.32
C ALA A 3 33.12 -5.05 -1.24
N TYR A 4 32.02 -4.33 -1.51
CA TYR A 4 31.02 -4.77 -2.48
C TYR A 4 31.63 -4.82 -3.90
N PRO A 5 31.10 -5.66 -4.81
CA PRO A 5 31.55 -5.68 -6.20
C PRO A 5 31.46 -4.30 -6.87
N ALA A 6 32.32 -4.05 -7.88
CA ALA A 6 32.44 -2.74 -8.53
C ALA A 6 31.14 -2.22 -9.17
N TYR A 7 30.20 -3.11 -9.53
CA TYR A 7 28.90 -2.71 -10.07
C TYR A 7 27.97 -2.10 -9.00
N VAL A 8 28.14 -2.40 -7.71
CA VAL A 8 27.27 -1.88 -6.65
C VAL A 8 27.40 -0.36 -6.53
N PRO A 9 28.61 0.24 -6.40
CA PRO A 9 28.76 1.69 -6.46
C PRO A 9 28.23 2.33 -7.75
N GLN A 10 28.33 1.64 -8.89
CA GLN A 10 27.81 2.13 -10.17
C GLN A 10 26.28 2.17 -10.18
N MET A 11 25.62 1.13 -9.67
CA MET A 11 24.15 1.08 -9.54
C MET A 11 23.64 2.15 -8.57
N LEU A 12 24.32 2.36 -7.43
CA LEU A 12 23.94 3.41 -6.48
C LEU A 12 24.17 4.82 -7.04
N ALA A 13 25.23 5.03 -7.83
CA ALA A 13 25.44 6.29 -8.54
C ALA A 13 24.35 6.53 -9.59
N ARG A 14 23.94 5.49 -10.32
CA ARG A 14 22.81 5.56 -11.26
C ARG A 14 21.52 5.89 -10.52
N ALA A 15 21.19 5.20 -9.43
CA ALA A 15 20.01 5.49 -8.63
C ALA A 15 19.95 6.96 -8.18
N ARG A 16 21.08 7.54 -7.75
CA ARG A 16 21.15 8.97 -7.42
C ARG A 16 20.90 9.89 -8.62
N TYR A 17 21.38 9.50 -9.79
CA TYR A 17 21.16 10.24 -11.02
C TYR A 17 19.70 10.19 -11.47
N GLU A 18 19.07 9.01 -11.48
CA GLU A 18 17.67 8.86 -11.89
C GLU A 18 16.74 9.56 -10.89
N GLY A 19 17.02 9.42 -9.60
CA GLY A 19 16.16 9.93 -8.52
C GLY A 19 16.18 11.45 -8.31
N GLN A 20 17.01 12.18 -9.07
CA GLN A 20 17.01 13.65 -9.04
C GLN A 20 15.90 14.28 -9.89
N TRP A 21 15.29 13.47 -10.78
CA TRP A 21 14.23 13.89 -11.69
C TRP A 21 12.86 13.61 -11.06
N HIS A 22 11.88 14.43 -11.41
CA HIS A 22 10.51 14.28 -10.98
C HIS A 22 9.97 12.93 -11.45
N ALA A 23 9.24 12.25 -10.56
CA ALA A 23 8.73 10.89 -10.75
C ALA A 23 9.79 9.77 -10.89
N GLY A 24 11.09 10.09 -10.88
CA GLY A 24 12.18 9.10 -10.98
C GLY A 24 12.50 8.35 -9.68
N GLN A 25 11.91 8.74 -8.54
CA GLN A 25 12.29 8.22 -7.21
C GLN A 25 11.96 6.73 -7.04
N ALA A 26 10.82 6.26 -7.58
CA ALA A 26 10.46 4.86 -7.53
C ALA A 26 11.42 3.98 -8.36
N ASP A 27 11.81 4.44 -9.55
CA ASP A 27 12.74 3.73 -10.44
C ASP A 27 14.17 3.72 -9.88
N ALA A 28 14.59 4.84 -9.28
CA ALA A 28 15.84 4.93 -8.53
C ALA A 28 15.86 3.99 -7.31
N ALA A 29 14.75 3.91 -6.55
CA ALA A 29 14.63 2.99 -5.43
C ALA A 29 14.67 1.53 -5.90
N ALA A 30 14.10 1.23 -7.07
CA ALA A 30 14.14 -0.10 -7.68
C ALA A 30 15.58 -0.63 -7.85
N LEU A 31 16.49 0.22 -8.32
CA LEU A 31 17.92 -0.10 -8.45
C LEU A 31 18.57 -0.39 -7.10
N CYS A 32 18.16 0.31 -6.04
CA CYS A 32 18.65 0.07 -4.69
C CYS A 32 18.16 -1.27 -4.14
N PHE A 33 16.92 -1.62 -4.42
CA PHE A 33 16.37 -2.92 -4.03
C PHE A 33 16.97 -4.09 -4.83
N ASP A 34 17.39 -3.89 -6.09
CA ASP A 34 18.18 -4.88 -6.83
C ASP A 34 19.51 -5.18 -6.11
N VAL A 35 20.15 -4.13 -5.57
CA VAL A 35 21.34 -4.28 -4.73
C VAL A 35 21.02 -5.02 -3.44
N LEU A 36 19.94 -4.64 -2.72
CA LEU A 36 19.53 -5.28 -1.46
C LEU A 36 19.11 -6.74 -1.63
N ALA A 37 18.58 -7.12 -2.79
CA ALA A 37 18.25 -8.51 -3.11
C ALA A 37 19.48 -9.43 -3.14
N LEU A 38 20.64 -8.88 -3.49
CA LEU A 38 21.92 -9.59 -3.52
C LEU A 38 22.77 -9.36 -2.26
N PHE A 39 22.68 -8.16 -1.69
CA PHE A 39 23.44 -7.70 -0.51
C PHE A 39 22.48 -7.04 0.50
N PRO A 40 21.72 -7.84 1.27
CA PRO A 40 20.72 -7.30 2.22
C PRO A 40 21.32 -6.42 3.31
N ASP A 41 22.61 -6.52 3.57
CA ASP A 41 23.36 -5.75 4.56
C ASP A 41 23.92 -4.41 4.02
N CYS A 42 23.65 -4.07 2.75
CA CYS A 42 24.12 -2.84 2.12
C CYS A 42 23.35 -1.62 2.65
N ALA A 43 23.78 -1.12 3.81
CA ALA A 43 23.19 0.06 4.46
C ALA A 43 23.08 1.26 3.50
N GLN A 44 24.09 1.48 2.65
CA GLN A 44 24.07 2.58 1.68
C GLN A 44 22.90 2.49 0.68
N ALA A 45 22.51 1.28 0.26
CA ALA A 45 21.36 1.09 -0.61
C ALA A 45 20.05 1.38 0.15
N GLY A 46 19.93 0.87 1.38
CA GLY A 46 18.76 1.11 2.23
C GLY A 46 18.58 2.58 2.62
N ASP A 47 19.67 3.30 2.88
CA ASP A 47 19.65 4.74 3.17
C ASP A 47 19.29 5.55 1.94
N LEU A 48 19.79 5.17 0.75
CA LEU A 48 19.43 5.84 -0.49
C LEU A 48 17.94 5.70 -0.82
N VAL A 49 17.32 4.53 -0.60
CA VAL A 49 15.86 4.39 -0.73
C VAL A 49 15.14 5.40 0.16
N TYR A 50 15.59 5.58 1.40
CA TYR A 50 15.00 6.55 2.32
C TYR A 50 15.19 8.00 1.85
N GLU A 51 16.39 8.34 1.37
CA GLU A 51 16.68 9.67 0.81
C GLU A 51 15.75 9.97 -0.37
N LEU A 52 15.53 9.01 -1.27
CA LEU A 52 14.62 9.14 -2.41
C LEU A 52 13.17 9.33 -1.96
N PHE A 53 12.73 8.62 -0.91
CA PHE A 53 11.40 8.77 -0.33
C PHE A 53 11.26 10.05 0.52
N CYS A 54 12.34 10.79 0.75
CA CYS A 54 12.31 12.10 1.38
C CYS A 54 12.21 13.27 0.38
N ASP A 55 12.15 13.00 -0.92
CA ASP A 55 11.95 14.04 -1.94
C ASP A 55 10.58 14.73 -1.78
N GLU A 56 10.56 16.08 -1.83
CA GLU A 56 9.37 16.88 -1.52
C GLU A 56 8.19 16.58 -2.47
N TRP A 57 8.47 16.33 -3.76
CA TRP A 57 7.43 16.01 -4.75
C TRP A 57 6.93 14.58 -4.58
N THR A 58 7.83 13.64 -4.32
CA THR A 58 7.46 12.25 -4.00
C THR A 58 6.55 12.17 -2.79
N ILE A 59 6.87 12.94 -1.74
CA ILE A 59 6.03 13.06 -0.54
C ILE A 59 4.66 13.63 -0.92
N TYR A 60 4.63 14.75 -1.65
CA TYR A 60 3.38 15.40 -2.05
C TYR A 60 2.48 14.47 -2.88
N ASP A 61 3.03 13.85 -3.92
CA ASP A 61 2.28 13.00 -4.85
C ASP A 61 1.73 11.76 -4.15
N ASN A 62 2.52 11.11 -3.29
CA ASN A 62 2.06 9.97 -2.50
C ASN A 62 0.96 10.38 -1.50
N ARG A 63 1.12 11.50 -0.78
CA ARG A 63 0.06 11.95 0.14
C ARG A 63 -1.24 12.23 -0.62
N VAL A 64 -1.17 12.90 -1.77
CA VAL A 64 -2.35 13.17 -2.62
C VAL A 64 -2.98 11.87 -3.12
N ALA A 65 -2.19 10.92 -3.60
CA ALA A 65 -2.69 9.64 -4.12
C ALA A 65 -3.37 8.81 -3.01
N ILE A 66 -2.78 8.76 -1.82
CA ILE A 66 -3.34 8.06 -0.65
C ILE A 66 -4.61 8.75 -0.18
N GLN A 67 -4.63 10.08 -0.12
CA GLN A 67 -5.78 10.86 0.35
C GLN A 67 -7.05 10.62 -0.48
N ARG A 68 -6.93 10.25 -1.76
CA ARG A 68 -8.08 9.86 -2.59
C ARG A 68 -8.82 8.61 -2.08
N ASN A 69 -8.16 7.81 -1.24
CA ASN A 69 -8.66 6.56 -0.71
C ASN A 69 -8.89 6.63 0.82
N ILE A 70 -8.05 7.38 1.53
CA ILE A 70 -8.00 7.42 2.99
C ILE A 70 -7.61 8.82 3.45
N ASP A 71 -8.50 9.52 4.14
CA ASP A 71 -8.20 10.84 4.71
C ASP A 71 -7.06 10.77 5.75
N GLU A 72 -6.23 11.81 5.84
CA GLU A 72 -5.06 11.83 6.75
C GLU A 72 -5.43 11.81 8.23
N TRP A 73 -6.65 12.22 8.58
CA TRP A 73 -7.17 12.21 9.94
C TRP A 73 -7.74 10.84 10.37
N ASP A 74 -7.94 9.89 9.45
CA ASP A 74 -8.45 8.54 9.78
C ASP A 74 -7.33 7.68 10.40
N ASP A 75 -7.19 7.77 11.71
CA ASP A 75 -6.09 7.18 12.47
C ASP A 75 -6.38 5.74 12.96
N ARG A 76 -7.40 5.08 12.40
CA ARG A 76 -7.73 3.69 12.75
C ARG A 76 -6.56 2.75 12.39
N PRO A 77 -6.24 1.74 13.22
CA PRO A 77 -5.06 0.90 13.01
C PRO A 77 -4.99 0.22 11.63
N TRP A 78 -6.09 -0.31 11.11
CA TRP A 78 -6.11 -0.94 9.78
C TRP A 78 -6.00 0.06 8.64
N GLN A 79 -6.39 1.32 8.84
CA GLN A 79 -6.17 2.37 7.84
C GLN A 79 -4.67 2.68 7.69
N GLN A 80 -3.87 2.56 8.77
CA GLN A 80 -2.43 2.59 8.64
C GLN A 80 -1.91 1.48 7.71
N ARG A 81 -2.41 0.25 7.88
CA ARG A 81 -2.06 -0.88 7.01
C ARG A 81 -2.45 -0.60 5.55
N ARG A 82 -3.65 -0.06 5.32
CA ARG A 82 -4.11 0.32 3.97
C ARG A 82 -3.24 1.42 3.35
N ARG A 83 -2.82 2.43 4.12
CA ARG A 83 -1.85 3.44 3.65
C ARG A 83 -0.52 2.81 3.26
N LEU A 84 -0.03 1.86 4.06
CA LEU A 84 1.19 1.12 3.76
C LEU A 84 1.06 0.30 2.48
N ALA A 85 -0.04 -0.43 2.31
CA ALA A 85 -0.35 -1.19 1.11
C ALA A 85 -0.37 -0.30 -0.14
N LEU A 86 -1.13 0.79 -0.12
CA LEU A 86 -1.20 1.74 -1.23
C LEU A 86 0.16 2.38 -1.54
N SER A 87 0.88 2.84 -0.51
CA SER A 87 2.22 3.43 -0.64
C SER A 87 3.19 2.44 -1.28
N PHE A 88 3.19 1.19 -0.79
CA PHE A 88 4.01 0.13 -1.31
C PHE A 88 3.69 -0.11 -2.79
N ARG A 89 2.42 -0.13 -3.18
CA ARG A 89 2.03 -0.31 -4.59
C ARG A 89 2.38 0.84 -5.49
N PHE A 90 2.28 2.09 -5.04
CA PHE A 90 2.66 3.24 -5.86
C PHE A 90 4.17 3.29 -6.12
N MET A 91 4.96 2.84 -5.14
CA MET A 91 6.43 2.97 -5.18
C MET A 91 7.15 1.71 -5.62
N SER A 92 6.54 0.53 -5.50
CA SER A 92 7.17 -0.73 -5.88
C SER A 92 7.29 -0.83 -7.40
N ARG A 93 8.48 -1.26 -7.83
CA ARG A 93 8.81 -1.54 -9.24
C ARG A 93 9.10 -3.02 -9.46
N TRP A 94 8.58 -3.88 -8.61
CA TRP A 94 8.67 -5.32 -8.82
C TRP A 94 7.89 -5.72 -10.07
N GLN A 95 8.56 -6.40 -11.01
CA GLN A 95 8.00 -6.73 -12.33
C GLN A 95 6.76 -7.63 -12.25
N GLY A 96 6.60 -8.41 -11.18
CA GLY A 96 5.41 -9.24 -10.99
C GLY A 96 4.10 -8.46 -10.87
N TRP A 97 4.14 -7.15 -10.60
CA TRP A 97 2.95 -6.30 -10.63
C TRP A 97 2.45 -6.04 -12.05
N GLU A 98 3.36 -5.79 -12.98
CA GLU A 98 3.00 -5.58 -14.38
C GLU A 98 2.58 -6.89 -15.02
N ARG A 99 3.34 -7.97 -14.77
CA ARG A 99 3.06 -9.30 -15.32
C ARG A 99 1.66 -9.80 -15.00
N GLU A 100 1.14 -9.53 -13.80
CA GLU A 100 -0.22 -9.91 -13.41
C GLU A 100 -1.31 -9.45 -14.40
N TYR A 101 -1.11 -8.31 -15.06
CA TYR A 101 -2.08 -7.73 -16.00
C TYR A 101 -1.79 -8.05 -17.46
N LEU A 102 -0.73 -8.81 -17.75
CA LEU A 102 -0.38 -9.27 -19.09
C LEU A 102 -1.05 -10.60 -19.42
N GLU A 103 -1.51 -10.74 -20.66
CA GLU A 103 -2.10 -11.98 -21.17
C GLU A 103 -1.13 -13.17 -20.99
N GLY A 104 -1.60 -14.27 -20.39
CA GLY A 104 -0.81 -15.48 -20.13
C GLY A 104 -0.25 -15.62 -18.70
N TYR A 105 -0.43 -14.62 -17.84
CA TYR A 105 0.07 -14.62 -16.45
C TYR A 105 -1.06 -14.75 -15.39
N GLU A 106 -2.20 -15.34 -15.75
CA GLU A 106 -3.35 -15.54 -14.86
C GLU A 106 -3.00 -16.28 -13.56
N HIS A 107 -2.02 -17.19 -13.60
CA HIS A 107 -1.54 -17.90 -12.41
C HIS A 107 -0.82 -17.00 -11.38
N GLU A 108 -0.26 -15.86 -11.80
CA GLU A 108 0.28 -14.87 -10.85
C GLU A 108 -0.84 -14.09 -10.14
N LYS A 109 -2.04 -14.05 -10.74
CA LYS A 109 -3.25 -13.42 -10.18
C LYS A 109 -4.03 -14.38 -9.29
N ASP A 110 -4.28 -15.59 -9.78
CA ASP A 110 -5.20 -16.57 -9.16
C ASP A 110 -4.47 -17.66 -8.35
N GLY A 111 -3.14 -17.74 -8.48
CA GLY A 111 -2.32 -18.77 -7.86
C GLY A 111 -2.33 -20.10 -8.64
N PRO A 112 -1.68 -21.15 -8.11
CA PRO A 112 -1.65 -22.46 -8.75
C PRO A 112 -3.06 -23.07 -8.90
N PRO A 113 -3.45 -23.58 -10.09
CA PRO A 113 -4.83 -24.02 -10.36
C PRO A 113 -5.37 -25.10 -9.41
N ASP A 114 -4.49 -25.94 -8.87
CA ASP A 114 -4.86 -27.03 -7.97
C ASP A 114 -5.27 -26.56 -6.56
N VAL A 115 -4.82 -25.38 -6.14
CA VAL A 115 -5.14 -24.79 -4.83
C VAL A 115 -5.72 -23.37 -4.91
N ALA A 116 -5.96 -22.82 -6.10
CA ALA A 116 -6.45 -21.47 -6.34
C ALA A 116 -7.68 -21.11 -5.48
N LYS A 117 -8.65 -22.04 -5.34
CA LYS A 117 -9.85 -21.81 -4.50
C LYS A 117 -9.53 -21.68 -3.00
N ILE A 118 -8.53 -22.40 -2.51
CA ILE A 118 -8.09 -22.34 -1.10
C ILE A 118 -7.35 -21.02 -0.88
N LEU A 119 -6.47 -20.64 -1.81
CA LEU A 119 -5.75 -19.37 -1.79
C LEU A 119 -6.72 -18.18 -1.81
N GLU A 120 -7.72 -18.20 -2.69
CA GLU A 120 -8.75 -17.16 -2.75
C GLU A 120 -9.54 -17.05 -1.44
N ALA A 121 -9.88 -18.19 -0.79
CA ALA A 121 -10.53 -18.16 0.52
C ALA A 121 -9.66 -17.46 1.58
N GLY A 122 -8.35 -17.70 1.59
CA GLY A 122 -7.42 -17.00 2.49
C GLY A 122 -7.30 -15.51 2.18
N LYS A 123 -7.27 -15.13 0.90
CA LYS A 123 -7.30 -13.72 0.49
C LYS A 123 -8.59 -13.01 0.91
N ILE A 124 -9.74 -13.68 0.84
CA ILE A 124 -11.01 -13.12 1.32
C ILE A 124 -10.96 -12.86 2.83
N GLU A 125 -10.32 -13.74 3.62
CA GLU A 125 -10.04 -13.46 5.04
C GLU A 125 -9.17 -12.20 5.19
N LEU A 126 -8.04 -12.11 4.49
CA LEU A 126 -7.19 -10.91 4.56
C LEU A 126 -7.89 -9.63 4.16
N LEU A 127 -8.80 -9.69 3.18
CA LEU A 127 -9.64 -8.55 2.81
C LEU A 127 -10.59 -8.12 3.94
N GLY A 128 -11.03 -9.05 4.80
CA GLY A 128 -11.75 -8.72 6.03
C GLY A 128 -10.92 -7.85 6.97
N ALA A 129 -9.69 -8.26 7.25
CA ALA A 129 -8.75 -7.48 8.06
C ALA A 129 -8.36 -6.15 7.41
N TYR A 130 -8.14 -6.15 6.08
CA TYR A 130 -7.76 -4.97 5.32
C TYR A 130 -8.89 -3.93 5.23
N CYS A 131 -10.11 -4.34 4.86
CA CYS A 131 -11.23 -3.43 4.63
C CYS A 131 -11.96 -3.02 5.92
N LEU A 132 -12.10 -3.95 6.88
CA LEU A 132 -12.96 -3.78 8.05
C LEU A 132 -12.19 -3.68 9.37
N GLY A 133 -10.88 -3.96 9.38
CA GLY A 133 -10.10 -4.00 10.61
C GLY A 133 -10.36 -5.22 11.49
N ASP A 134 -10.95 -6.28 10.93
CA ASP A 134 -11.17 -7.54 11.63
C ASP A 134 -9.86 -8.34 11.72
N GLU A 135 -9.09 -8.13 12.80
CA GLU A 135 -7.82 -8.83 13.00
C GLU A 135 -7.98 -10.34 13.26
N GLU A 136 -9.16 -10.86 13.65
CA GLU A 136 -9.34 -12.32 13.75
C GLU A 136 -9.21 -12.99 12.38
N CYS A 137 -9.53 -12.28 11.29
CA CYS A 137 -9.34 -12.80 9.94
C CYS A 137 -7.87 -13.10 9.62
N THR A 138 -6.90 -12.40 10.21
CA THR A 138 -5.48 -12.69 9.97
C THR A 138 -5.10 -14.05 10.54
N ASP A 139 -5.65 -14.41 11.70
CA ASP A 139 -5.37 -15.70 12.36
C ASP A 139 -5.90 -16.88 11.52
N TYR A 140 -7.07 -16.72 10.90
CA TYR A 140 -7.63 -17.73 9.99
C TYR A 140 -6.83 -17.87 8.69
N THR A 141 -6.31 -16.76 8.18
CA THR A 141 -5.63 -16.72 6.88
C THR A 141 -4.45 -17.69 6.84
N TRP A 142 -3.57 -17.66 7.84
CA TRP A 142 -2.36 -18.50 7.84
C TRP A 142 -2.71 -19.99 7.76
N MET A 143 -3.74 -20.42 8.47
CA MET A 143 -4.19 -21.83 8.45
C MET A 143 -4.67 -22.25 7.06
N ILE A 144 -5.42 -21.39 6.38
CA ILE A 144 -5.90 -21.64 5.01
C ILE A 144 -4.71 -21.73 4.03
N PHE A 145 -3.73 -20.84 4.18
CA PHE A 145 -2.52 -20.87 3.36
C PHE A 145 -1.64 -22.08 3.65
N ALA A 146 -1.52 -22.51 4.90
CA ALA A 146 -0.83 -23.74 5.26
C ALA A 146 -1.50 -24.97 4.61
N GLU A 147 -2.84 -25.05 4.62
CA GLU A 147 -3.59 -26.11 3.92
C GLU A 147 -3.33 -26.08 2.40
N ALA A 148 -3.27 -24.89 1.79
CA ALA A 148 -2.92 -24.76 0.37
C ALA A 148 -1.49 -25.28 0.09
N LEU A 149 -0.52 -24.95 0.95
CA LEU A 149 0.87 -25.40 0.81
C LEU A 149 1.04 -26.91 1.01
N GLU A 150 0.22 -27.54 1.84
CA GLU A 150 0.22 -29.01 2.02
C GLU A 150 -0.36 -29.75 0.79
N ARG A 151 -1.26 -29.11 0.05
CA ARG A 151 -2.02 -29.74 -1.05
C ARG A 151 -1.51 -29.41 -2.44
N THR A 152 -0.74 -28.33 -2.58
CA THR A 152 -0.27 -27.88 -3.89
C THR A 152 0.82 -28.78 -4.46
N ASN A 153 0.78 -28.98 -5.78
CA ASN A 153 1.83 -29.60 -6.57
C ASN A 153 2.91 -28.58 -6.99
N ASP A 154 2.66 -27.27 -6.81
CA ASP A 154 3.61 -26.19 -7.08
C ASP A 154 3.79 -25.27 -5.85
N PRO A 155 4.54 -25.74 -4.84
CA PRO A 155 4.77 -24.95 -3.62
C PRO A 155 5.54 -23.65 -3.88
N ARG A 156 6.33 -23.57 -4.97
CA ARG A 156 7.05 -22.33 -5.33
C ARG A 156 6.06 -21.25 -5.74
N ALA A 157 5.15 -21.55 -6.67
CA ALA A 157 4.16 -20.59 -7.12
C ALA A 157 3.15 -20.24 -6.00
N ALA A 158 2.75 -21.21 -5.16
CA ALA A 158 1.88 -20.95 -4.02
C ALA A 158 2.53 -19.99 -3.00
N LEU A 159 3.79 -20.22 -2.60
CA LEU A 159 4.49 -19.32 -1.68
C LEU A 159 4.68 -17.92 -2.25
N LEU A 160 4.98 -17.81 -3.56
CA LEU A 160 5.11 -16.51 -4.21
C LEU A 160 3.79 -15.75 -4.16
N TRP A 161 2.69 -16.43 -4.49
CA TRP A 161 1.35 -15.87 -4.46
C TRP A 161 0.95 -15.41 -3.05
N ILE A 162 1.23 -16.23 -2.02
CA ILE A 162 0.97 -15.89 -0.61
C ILE A 162 1.77 -14.65 -0.19
N GLY A 163 3.10 -14.67 -0.42
CA GLY A 163 3.97 -13.56 -0.07
C GLY A 163 3.58 -12.26 -0.78
N LYS A 164 3.25 -12.35 -2.07
CA LYS A 164 2.73 -11.25 -2.89
C LYS A 164 1.41 -10.69 -2.32
N THR A 165 0.44 -11.56 -2.01
CA THR A 165 -0.88 -11.15 -1.49
C THR A 165 -0.77 -10.45 -0.15
N TYR A 166 0.07 -10.96 0.76
CA TYR A 166 0.35 -10.27 2.01
C TYR A 166 0.97 -8.88 1.78
N ALA A 167 1.94 -8.75 0.86
CA ALA A 167 2.55 -7.46 0.55
C ALA A 167 1.54 -6.46 -0.02
N ASP A 168 0.69 -6.93 -0.94
CA ASP A 168 -0.37 -6.15 -1.59
C ASP A 168 -1.38 -5.58 -0.60
N LEU A 169 -1.62 -6.30 0.49
CA LEU A 169 -2.56 -5.89 1.55
C LEU A 169 -1.86 -5.25 2.77
N GLY A 170 -0.56 -4.95 2.66
CA GLY A 170 0.21 -4.25 3.69
C GLY A 170 0.64 -5.10 4.90
N PHE A 171 0.49 -6.43 4.82
CA PHE A 171 0.98 -7.41 5.79
C PHE A 171 2.45 -7.75 5.53
N LEU A 172 3.32 -6.74 5.65
CA LEU A 172 4.72 -6.86 5.22
C LEU A 172 5.55 -7.83 6.06
N ALA A 173 5.18 -8.06 7.33
CA ALA A 173 5.85 -9.06 8.16
C ALA A 173 5.57 -10.48 7.65
N ASP A 174 4.29 -10.83 7.49
CA ASP A 174 3.84 -12.14 6.99
C ASP A 174 4.32 -12.38 5.54
N SER A 175 4.32 -11.32 4.73
CA SER A 175 4.91 -11.36 3.39
C SER A 175 6.40 -11.71 3.42
N ALA A 176 7.17 -11.06 4.29
CA ALA A 176 8.61 -11.33 4.42
C ALA A 176 8.86 -12.78 4.85
N GLU A 177 8.04 -13.34 5.73
CA GLU A 177 8.16 -14.74 6.16
C GLU A 177 7.87 -15.72 5.02
N ALA A 178 6.75 -15.54 4.30
CA ALA A 178 6.40 -16.40 3.17
C ALA A 178 7.44 -16.33 2.03
N LEU A 179 7.93 -15.12 1.71
CA LEU A 179 8.94 -14.91 0.68
C LEU A 179 10.32 -15.40 1.11
N ALA A 180 10.69 -15.26 2.39
CA ALA A 180 11.93 -15.82 2.93
C ALA A 180 11.90 -17.35 2.86
N GLU A 181 10.77 -17.97 3.16
CA GLU A 181 10.61 -19.42 3.03
C GLU A 181 10.67 -19.91 1.58
N LEU A 182 10.11 -19.15 0.64
CA LEU A 182 10.32 -19.41 -0.77
C LEU A 182 11.80 -19.35 -1.13
N CYS A 183 12.50 -18.30 -0.73
CA CYS A 183 13.91 -18.07 -1.08
C CYS A 183 14.87 -19.03 -0.38
N SER A 184 14.47 -19.61 0.76
CA SER A 184 15.24 -20.65 1.47
C SER A 184 15.20 -21.99 0.73
N ARG A 185 14.08 -22.29 0.07
CA ARG A 185 13.84 -23.56 -0.66
C ARG A 185 14.20 -23.48 -2.14
N PHE A 186 14.01 -22.32 -2.77
CA PHE A 186 14.10 -22.14 -4.22
C PHE A 186 15.03 -20.98 -4.59
N THR A 187 15.72 -21.14 -5.72
CA THR A 187 16.48 -20.03 -6.32
C THR A 187 15.55 -19.25 -7.23
N ASP A 188 15.00 -18.16 -6.70
CA ASP A 188 14.06 -17.29 -7.40
C ASP A 188 14.51 -15.83 -7.28
N PRO A 189 15.16 -15.26 -8.31
CA PRO A 189 15.64 -13.88 -8.29
C PRO A 189 14.52 -12.85 -8.09
N ASP A 190 13.35 -13.09 -8.70
CA ASP A 190 12.20 -12.18 -8.62
C ASP A 190 11.61 -12.18 -7.21
N ALA A 191 11.48 -13.35 -6.58
CA ALA A 191 11.01 -13.44 -5.21
C ALA A 191 12.00 -12.83 -4.21
N ARG A 192 13.32 -13.01 -4.42
CA ARG A 192 14.35 -12.33 -3.61
C ARG A 192 14.28 -10.82 -3.75
N ARG A 193 14.00 -10.35 -4.96
CA ARG A 193 13.85 -8.93 -5.26
C ARG A 193 12.63 -8.34 -4.56
N LEU A 194 11.50 -9.03 -4.55
CA LEU A 194 10.32 -8.62 -3.77
C LEU A 194 10.57 -8.70 -2.26
N LEU A 195 11.24 -9.75 -1.78
CA LEU A 195 11.59 -9.93 -0.37
C LEU A 195 12.44 -8.75 0.16
N ALA A 196 13.43 -8.30 -0.62
CA ALA A 196 14.26 -7.16 -0.24
C ALA A 196 13.45 -5.87 -0.08
N GLU A 197 12.49 -5.64 -0.98
CA GLU A 197 11.55 -4.52 -0.90
C GLU A 197 10.69 -4.61 0.36
N VAL A 198 10.02 -5.76 0.56
CA VAL A 198 9.10 -5.97 1.67
C VAL A 198 9.82 -5.83 3.02
N ILE A 199 11.02 -6.41 3.17
CA ILE A 199 11.84 -6.26 4.40
C ILE A 199 12.15 -4.79 4.66
N TRP A 200 12.62 -4.07 3.64
CA TRP A 200 12.95 -2.66 3.81
C TRP A 200 11.70 -1.87 4.22
N TRP A 201 10.57 -2.08 3.56
CA TRP A 201 9.33 -1.39 3.91
C TRP A 201 8.84 -1.74 5.31
N ARG A 202 8.85 -3.02 5.71
CA ARG A 202 8.51 -3.46 7.06
C ARG A 202 9.34 -2.74 8.11
N ASP A 203 10.65 -2.63 7.87
CA ASP A 203 11.62 -2.10 8.82
C ASP A 203 11.72 -0.56 8.79
N ASN A 204 11.12 0.10 7.80
CA ASN A 204 11.26 1.55 7.60
C ASN A 204 9.93 2.30 7.41
N ALA A 205 8.80 1.59 7.40
CA ALA A 205 7.45 2.14 7.29
C ALA A 205 7.19 3.34 8.23
N TYR A 206 7.66 3.24 9.47
CA TYR A 206 7.43 4.24 10.51
C TYR A 206 8.13 5.58 10.27
N ARG A 207 9.13 5.62 9.37
CA ARG A 207 9.86 6.85 9.03
C ARG A 207 9.45 7.44 7.68
N ILE A 208 8.56 6.79 6.93
CA ILE A 208 8.11 7.25 5.62
C ILE A 208 7.34 8.57 5.76
N PRO A 209 7.78 9.67 5.11
CA PRO A 209 7.25 10.99 5.44
C PRO A 209 5.78 11.19 5.11
N TRP A 210 5.24 10.53 4.09
CA TRP A 210 3.83 10.69 3.70
C TRP A 210 2.87 9.77 4.45
N ILE A 211 3.37 8.90 5.31
CA ILE A 211 2.55 8.02 6.15
C ILE A 211 2.43 8.68 7.53
N PRO A 212 1.21 9.04 7.98
CA PRO A 212 1.02 9.62 9.30
C PRO A 212 1.42 8.64 10.41
N PRO A 213 1.75 9.14 11.62
CA PRO A 213 2.00 8.29 12.77
C PRO A 213 0.81 7.36 13.06
N ARG A 214 1.10 6.17 13.58
CA ARG A 214 0.07 5.22 14.02
C ARG A 214 -0.82 5.88 15.07
N GLY A 215 -2.13 5.82 14.86
CA GLY A 215 -3.13 6.17 15.88
C GLY A 215 -3.89 4.96 16.37
N ASP A 216 -4.85 5.23 17.25
CA ASP A 216 -5.72 4.25 17.90
C ASP A 216 -7.20 4.38 17.45
N GLY A 217 -7.48 5.25 16.47
CA GLY A 217 -8.84 5.55 16.00
C GLY A 217 -9.53 6.66 16.78
N THR A 218 -8.90 7.26 17.80
CA THR A 218 -9.54 8.33 18.59
C THR A 218 -9.76 9.60 17.77
N ARG A 219 -8.90 9.92 16.80
CA ARG A 219 -9.13 11.05 15.88
C ARG A 219 -10.32 10.77 14.97
N TYR A 220 -10.37 9.58 14.37
CA TYR A 220 -11.49 9.14 13.55
C TYR A 220 -12.82 9.22 14.33
N ASN A 221 -12.87 8.67 15.54
CA ASN A 221 -14.09 8.65 16.36
C ASN A 221 -14.59 10.06 16.69
N ARG A 222 -13.68 10.98 17.04
CA ARG A 222 -14.04 12.41 17.26
C ARG A 222 -14.60 13.04 15.97
N MET A 223 -13.96 12.77 14.83
CA MET A 223 -14.42 13.29 13.55
C MET A 223 -15.81 12.76 13.18
N MET A 224 -16.04 11.45 13.32
CA MET A 224 -17.34 10.84 13.03
C MET A 224 -18.45 11.35 13.94
N GLN A 225 -18.18 11.63 15.22
CA GLN A 225 -19.14 12.29 16.11
C GLN A 225 -19.58 13.67 15.61
N HIS A 226 -18.74 14.38 14.84
CA HIS A 226 -19.10 15.66 14.23
C HIS A 226 -19.79 15.49 12.87
N ILE A 227 -19.38 14.51 12.07
CA ILE A 227 -19.86 14.27 10.71
C ILE A 227 -21.21 13.54 10.70
N ASP A 228 -21.28 12.40 11.39
CA ASP A 228 -22.43 11.53 11.49
C ASP A 228 -22.46 10.85 12.87
N PRO A 229 -23.09 11.51 13.87
CA PRO A 229 -23.19 10.95 15.22
C PRO A 229 -23.95 9.62 15.30
N SER A 230 -24.67 9.24 14.24
CA SER A 230 -25.42 7.99 14.16
C SER A 230 -24.66 6.86 13.45
N ALA A 231 -23.45 7.15 12.96
CA ALA A 231 -22.61 6.14 12.33
C ALA A 231 -22.32 5.00 13.31
N PRO A 232 -22.38 3.74 12.86
CA PRO A 232 -22.03 2.60 13.69
C PRO A 232 -20.54 2.67 14.06
N SER A 233 -20.23 2.22 15.27
CA SER A 233 -18.85 1.98 15.68
C SER A 233 -18.21 0.85 14.86
N ASP A 234 -16.88 0.84 14.79
CA ASP A 234 -16.15 -0.21 14.07
C ASP A 234 -16.46 -1.60 14.66
N GLU A 235 -16.61 -1.72 15.98
CA GLU A 235 -17.02 -2.98 16.65
C GLU A 235 -18.41 -3.46 16.20
N GLU A 236 -19.37 -2.55 16.02
CA GLU A 236 -20.71 -2.90 15.53
C GLU A 236 -20.68 -3.36 14.09
N VAL A 237 -19.88 -2.71 13.24
CA VAL A 237 -19.68 -3.08 11.84
C VAL A 237 -19.04 -4.47 11.75
N ILE A 238 -17.95 -4.70 12.48
CA ILE A 238 -17.25 -5.99 12.53
C ILE A 238 -18.20 -7.08 13.02
N ARG A 239 -18.90 -6.87 14.14
CA ARG A 239 -19.87 -7.83 14.69
C ARG A 239 -20.95 -8.18 13.67
N TYR A 240 -21.53 -7.19 13.01
CA TYR A 240 -22.56 -7.40 11.98
C TYR A 240 -22.06 -8.29 10.84
N PHE A 241 -20.84 -8.03 10.33
CA PHE A 241 -20.27 -8.83 9.25
C PHE A 241 -19.90 -10.26 9.71
N ARG A 242 -19.40 -10.41 10.94
CA ARG A 242 -19.13 -11.73 11.54
C ARG A 242 -20.40 -12.55 11.70
N GLU A 243 -21.48 -11.96 12.22
CA GLU A 243 -22.78 -12.63 12.35
C GLU A 243 -23.31 -13.10 10.98
N LYS A 244 -23.21 -12.26 9.95
CA LYS A 244 -23.57 -12.65 8.58
C LYS A 244 -22.68 -13.75 7.99
N ARG A 245 -21.43 -13.86 8.47
CA ARG A 245 -20.45 -14.84 8.01
C ARG A 245 -20.53 -16.14 8.80
N ALA A 246 -21.04 -16.14 10.03
CA ALA A 246 -21.16 -17.32 10.88
C ALA A 246 -21.93 -18.47 10.20
N ASP A 247 -22.91 -18.15 9.35
CA ASP A 247 -23.67 -19.13 8.55
C ASP A 247 -22.85 -19.74 7.39
N LYS A 248 -21.68 -19.18 7.07
CA LYS A 248 -20.83 -19.54 5.93
C LYS A 248 -19.38 -19.87 6.31
N SER A 249 -19.01 -19.79 7.59
CA SER A 249 -17.65 -20.10 8.03
C SER A 249 -17.32 -21.57 7.73
N ILE A 250 -16.25 -21.78 6.96
CA ILE A 250 -15.86 -23.08 6.43
C ILE A 250 -15.05 -23.89 7.45
N LEU A 251 -14.57 -23.26 8.54
CA LEU A 251 -13.65 -23.89 9.48
C LEU A 251 -14.17 -23.84 10.93
N PRO A 252 -14.35 -24.99 11.60
CA PRO A 252 -14.85 -25.08 12.98
C PRO A 252 -13.78 -24.79 14.05
N TYR A 253 -12.71 -24.10 13.69
CA TYR A 253 -11.54 -23.92 14.55
C TYR A 253 -11.49 -22.50 15.11
N THR A 254 -11.05 -22.36 16.36
CA THR A 254 -10.73 -21.07 16.97
C THR A 254 -9.24 -21.10 17.30
N PRO A 255 -8.39 -20.26 16.68
CA PRO A 255 -6.99 -20.20 17.03
C PRO A 255 -6.83 -19.89 18.51
N SER A 256 -5.97 -20.66 19.19
CA SER A 256 -5.61 -20.39 20.58
C SER A 256 -4.10 -20.52 20.74
N ILE A 257 -3.47 -19.47 21.26
CA ILE A 257 -2.06 -19.49 21.63
C ILE A 257 -1.97 -20.17 23.00
N ASP A 258 -0.98 -21.06 23.16
CA ASP A 258 -0.69 -21.64 24.47
C ASP A 258 -0.47 -20.51 25.50
N PRO A 259 -1.15 -20.49 26.65
CA PRO A 259 -1.04 -19.40 27.62
C PRO A 259 0.37 -19.20 28.20
N GLY A 260 1.25 -20.21 28.12
CA GLY A 260 2.66 -20.10 28.47
C GLY A 260 3.45 -19.35 27.39
N LEU A 261 3.22 -19.69 26.12
CA LEU A 261 3.81 -18.99 24.97
C LEU A 261 3.33 -17.54 24.88
N ALA A 262 2.04 -17.28 25.10
CA ALA A 262 1.48 -15.93 25.11
C ALA A 262 2.19 -15.04 26.15
N ARG A 263 2.37 -15.54 27.39
CA ARG A 263 3.09 -14.83 28.44
C ARG A 263 4.56 -14.60 28.12
N LEU A 264 5.20 -15.56 27.46
CA LEU A 264 6.60 -15.43 27.04
C LEU A 264 6.74 -14.35 25.97
N LEU A 265 5.82 -14.31 25.00
CA LEU A 265 5.76 -13.26 23.98
C LEU A 265 5.50 -11.89 24.60
N GLU A 266 4.48 -11.76 25.47
CA GLU A 266 4.20 -10.52 26.20
C GLU A 266 5.42 -10.01 26.97
N SER A 267 6.17 -10.92 27.61
CA SER A 267 7.39 -10.56 28.35
C SER A 267 8.58 -10.20 27.47
N ALA A 268 8.57 -10.60 26.19
CA ALA A 268 9.62 -10.34 25.22
C ALA A 268 9.36 -9.07 24.39
N ILE A 269 8.12 -8.58 24.35
CA ILE A 269 7.78 -7.33 23.68
C ILE A 269 8.28 -6.16 24.54
N PRO A 270 9.15 -5.27 24.01
CA PRO A 270 9.61 -4.11 24.74
C PRO A 270 8.42 -3.21 25.16
N ASN A 271 8.40 -2.78 26.42
CA ASN A 271 7.34 -1.91 26.97
C ASN A 271 7.33 -0.49 26.38
N GLU A 272 8.38 -0.07 25.68
CA GLU A 272 8.49 1.29 25.18
C GLU A 272 8.01 1.39 23.73
N PRO A 273 7.06 2.29 23.42
CA PRO A 273 6.95 2.75 22.05
C PRO A 273 8.30 3.38 21.72
N GLN A 274 9.06 2.75 20.81
CA GLN A 274 10.24 3.40 20.25
C GLN A 274 9.82 4.79 19.80
N ASN A 275 10.42 5.83 20.39
CA ASN A 275 10.19 7.20 19.98
C ASN A 275 10.30 7.25 18.46
N ALA A 276 9.20 7.54 17.77
CA ALA A 276 9.22 7.66 16.33
C ALA A 276 10.32 8.69 15.98
N PRO A 277 11.22 8.39 15.03
CA PRO A 277 12.19 9.37 14.59
C PRO A 277 11.45 10.61 14.09
N ALA A 278 12.11 11.77 14.18
CA ALA A 278 11.56 13.01 13.68
C ALA A 278 11.19 12.85 12.19
N SER A 279 9.89 12.85 11.88
CA SER A 279 9.41 12.96 10.50
C SER A 279 9.78 14.35 9.98
N PRO A 280 10.20 14.49 8.71
CA PRO A 280 10.40 15.81 8.12
C PRO A 280 9.08 16.59 7.97
N LEU A 281 7.93 15.91 8.13
CA LEU A 281 6.61 16.50 8.19
C LEU A 281 6.14 16.66 9.64
N ASP A 282 5.72 17.87 10.00
CA ASP A 282 5.01 18.11 11.24
C ASP A 282 3.57 17.61 11.11
N TRP A 283 3.24 16.54 11.83
CA TRP A 283 1.91 15.93 11.86
C TRP A 283 0.99 16.51 12.95
N SER A 284 1.47 17.44 13.77
CA SER A 284 0.69 18.03 14.88
C SER A 284 -0.59 18.72 14.41
N PHE A 285 -0.64 19.16 13.15
CA PHE A 285 -1.85 19.75 12.56
C PHE A 285 -3.05 18.79 12.54
N LEU A 286 -2.83 17.47 12.57
CA LEU A 286 -3.90 16.47 12.64
C LEU A 286 -4.60 16.47 14.00
N ASP A 287 -3.93 16.91 15.07
CA ASP A 287 -4.53 17.00 16.41
C ASP A 287 -5.31 18.30 16.63
N LEU A 288 -5.12 19.27 15.73
CA LEU A 288 -5.85 20.54 15.68
C LEU A 288 -7.09 20.48 14.79
N ASP A 289 -7.48 19.28 14.31
CA ASP A 289 -8.68 19.13 13.50
C ASP A 289 -9.94 19.40 14.31
N ASP A 290 -10.71 20.39 13.89
CA ASP A 290 -11.94 20.86 14.53
C ASP A 290 -13.20 20.30 13.85
N GLY A 291 -13.02 19.43 12.86
CA GLY A 291 -14.09 18.82 12.07
C GLY A 291 -14.88 19.82 11.23
N GLN A 292 -14.37 21.04 11.05
CA GLN A 292 -15.03 22.03 10.20
C GLN A 292 -14.78 21.71 8.72
N PRO A 293 -15.83 21.78 7.88
CA PRO A 293 -15.68 21.69 6.44
C PRO A 293 -14.66 22.69 5.90
N GLY A 294 -13.66 22.18 5.16
CA GLY A 294 -12.67 23.00 4.48
C GLY A 294 -13.10 23.35 3.05
N GLU A 295 -12.22 24.06 2.34
CA GLU A 295 -12.28 24.03 0.88
C GLU A 295 -11.90 22.63 0.37
N PRO A 296 -12.58 22.10 -0.67
CA PRO A 296 -12.17 20.86 -1.29
C PRO A 296 -10.70 20.88 -1.71
N ALA A 297 -10.04 19.73 -1.57
CA ALA A 297 -8.68 19.56 -2.05
C ALA A 297 -8.57 19.86 -3.57
N ASP A 298 -7.41 20.33 -4.01
CA ASP A 298 -7.25 20.80 -5.39
C ASP A 298 -7.45 19.69 -6.42
N TRP A 299 -7.14 18.44 -6.07
CA TRP A 299 -7.42 17.30 -6.94
C TRP A 299 -8.93 17.03 -7.10
N VAL A 300 -9.74 17.25 -6.06
CA VAL A 300 -11.21 17.16 -6.11
C VAL A 300 -11.74 18.23 -7.02
N LYS A 301 -11.27 19.48 -6.86
CA LYS A 301 -11.64 20.60 -7.73
C LYS A 301 -11.32 20.32 -9.20
N LYS A 302 -10.17 19.69 -9.49
CA LYS A 302 -9.79 19.28 -10.86
C LYS A 302 -10.69 18.20 -11.42
N GLN A 303 -11.04 17.18 -10.64
CA GLN A 303 -11.95 16.12 -11.09
C GLN A 303 -13.37 16.62 -11.32
N ILE A 304 -13.91 17.49 -10.44
CA ILE A 304 -15.20 18.15 -10.66
C ILE A 304 -15.20 18.89 -12.00
N LYS A 305 -14.15 19.65 -12.30
CA LYS A 305 -14.02 20.36 -13.59
C LYS A 305 -13.97 19.43 -14.80
N LEU A 306 -13.45 18.21 -14.66
CA LEU A 306 -13.46 17.21 -15.73
C LEU A 306 -14.90 16.76 -16.00
N PHE A 307 -15.66 16.39 -14.95
CA PHE A 307 -17.07 16.01 -15.10
C PHE A 307 -17.93 17.17 -15.63
N GLU A 308 -17.69 18.40 -15.19
CA GLU A 308 -18.39 19.60 -15.72
C GLU A 308 -18.14 19.82 -17.22
N ARG A 309 -17.00 19.34 -17.75
CA ARG A 309 -16.65 19.46 -19.17
C ARG A 309 -17.34 18.39 -20.02
N ASP A 310 -17.56 17.20 -19.46
CA ASP A 310 -18.06 16.04 -20.18
C ASP A 310 -19.60 16.08 -20.40
N GLY A 311 -20.31 16.97 -19.70
CA GLY A 311 -21.71 17.31 -19.97
C GLY A 311 -22.54 17.64 -18.72
N ASP A 312 -23.79 18.07 -18.92
CA ASP A 312 -24.77 18.32 -17.84
C ASP A 312 -25.83 17.19 -17.74
N ASP A 313 -25.39 15.95 -17.97
CA ASP A 313 -26.24 14.80 -17.72
C ASP A 313 -26.45 14.56 -16.22
N GLU A 314 -27.52 13.83 -15.90
CA GLU A 314 -27.95 13.57 -14.53
C GLU A 314 -26.88 12.79 -13.75
N VAL A 315 -26.17 11.87 -14.40
CA VAL A 315 -25.10 11.05 -13.81
C VAL A 315 -23.92 11.91 -13.38
N SER A 316 -23.49 12.82 -14.25
CA SER A 316 -22.37 13.74 -13.98
C SER A 316 -22.70 14.69 -12.81
N ARG A 317 -23.96 15.18 -12.74
CA ARG A 317 -24.43 15.98 -11.60
C ARG A 317 -24.44 15.21 -10.29
N GLU A 318 -24.94 13.97 -10.29
CA GLU A 318 -24.93 13.10 -9.11
C GLU A 318 -23.51 12.81 -8.63
N MET A 319 -22.60 12.48 -9.54
CA MET A 319 -21.19 12.24 -9.22
C MET A 319 -20.51 13.49 -8.64
N ILE A 320 -20.74 14.67 -9.21
CA ILE A 320 -20.18 15.92 -8.69
C ILE A 320 -20.67 16.20 -7.27
N GLU A 321 -21.97 16.05 -7.00
CA GLU A 321 -22.52 16.26 -5.65
C GLU A 321 -22.02 15.20 -4.66
N GLU A 322 -21.87 13.96 -5.09
CA GLU A 322 -21.26 12.91 -4.29
C GLU A 322 -19.80 13.25 -3.95
N MET A 323 -18.99 13.66 -4.92
CA MET A 323 -17.60 14.07 -4.69
C MET A 323 -17.49 15.23 -3.71
N LYS A 324 -18.33 16.26 -3.86
CA LYS A 324 -18.38 17.39 -2.91
C LYS A 324 -18.73 16.92 -1.51
N ARG A 325 -19.69 15.99 -1.40
CA ARG A 325 -20.13 15.43 -0.11
C ARG A 325 -19.03 14.59 0.54
N MET A 326 -18.43 13.66 -0.20
CA MET A 326 -17.41 12.73 0.32
C MET A 326 -16.14 13.47 0.74
N HIS A 327 -15.68 14.44 -0.06
CA HIS A 327 -14.40 15.11 0.18
C HIS A 327 -14.51 16.46 0.89
N ARG A 328 -15.66 16.74 1.50
CA ARG A 328 -15.91 17.98 2.24
C ARG A 328 -14.96 18.17 3.44
N TRP A 329 -14.52 17.07 4.04
CA TRP A 329 -13.63 17.03 5.20
C TRP A 329 -12.18 16.64 4.82
N THR A 330 -11.91 16.49 3.53
CA THR A 330 -10.58 16.19 3.02
C THR A 330 -9.75 17.47 2.97
N ARG A 331 -8.59 17.47 3.64
CA ARG A 331 -7.71 18.64 3.74
C ARG A 331 -6.89 18.83 2.47
N ASN A 332 -6.79 20.07 1.99
CA ASN A 332 -5.93 20.34 0.84
C ASN A 332 -4.45 20.16 1.21
N ILE A 333 -3.73 19.36 0.43
CA ILE A 333 -2.29 19.18 0.54
C ILE A 333 -1.65 20.18 -0.42
N ARG A 334 -0.82 21.09 0.12
CA ARG A 334 -0.18 22.11 -0.70
C ARG A 334 1.03 21.52 -1.44
N PRO A 335 1.22 21.84 -2.72
CA PRO A 335 2.42 21.43 -3.44
C PRO A 335 3.67 22.08 -2.85
N PRO A 336 4.86 21.47 -3.03
CA PRO A 336 6.12 22.08 -2.68
C PRO A 336 6.31 23.44 -3.35
N ALA A 337 7.03 24.36 -2.70
CA ALA A 337 7.37 25.66 -3.28
C ALA A 337 8.42 25.53 -4.39
N THR A 338 9.27 24.50 -4.31
CA THR A 338 10.28 24.18 -5.31
C THR A 338 9.61 23.57 -6.53
N PRO A 339 9.81 24.08 -7.76
CA PRO A 339 9.23 23.47 -8.96
C PRO A 339 9.81 22.07 -9.22
N PRO A 340 9.07 21.15 -9.87
CA PRO A 340 9.59 19.85 -10.23
C PRO A 340 10.76 19.96 -11.21
N ARG A 341 11.69 19.01 -11.14
CA ARG A 341 12.85 18.92 -12.03
C ARG A 341 12.58 17.85 -13.10
N TYR A 342 12.51 18.20 -14.36
CA TYR A 342 12.27 17.24 -15.44
C TYR A 342 13.58 16.85 -16.14
N ASP A 343 13.69 15.61 -16.63
CA ASP A 343 14.83 15.19 -17.46
C ASP A 343 14.74 15.91 -18.82
N PRO A 344 15.76 16.70 -19.22
CA PRO A 344 15.75 17.41 -20.50
C PRO A 344 15.74 16.49 -21.73
N ASN A 345 16.04 15.19 -21.57
CA ASN A 345 16.04 14.21 -22.63
C ASN A 345 14.74 13.41 -22.71
N GLU A 346 13.87 13.53 -21.71
CA GLU A 346 12.56 12.90 -21.74
C GLU A 346 11.66 13.71 -22.69
N PRO A 347 10.96 13.04 -23.63
CA PRO A 347 10.03 13.74 -24.50
C PRO A 347 8.98 14.46 -23.65
N PRO A 348 8.54 15.67 -24.06
CA PRO A 348 7.51 16.38 -23.32
C PRO A 348 6.26 15.49 -23.22
N PHE A 349 5.74 15.37 -22.00
CA PHE A 349 4.52 14.67 -21.68
C PHE A 349 3.38 15.06 -22.65
N ASP A 350 2.82 14.09 -23.39
CA ASP A 350 1.59 14.30 -24.16
C ASP A 350 0.39 14.01 -23.26
N PRO A 351 -0.47 15.01 -22.95
CA PRO A 351 -1.69 14.78 -22.17
C PRO A 351 -2.62 13.72 -22.77
N ARG A 352 -2.49 13.39 -24.06
CA ARG A 352 -3.24 12.32 -24.73
C ARG A 352 -2.83 10.93 -24.28
N ASP A 353 -1.61 10.74 -23.81
CA ASP A 353 -1.10 9.42 -23.37
C ASP A 353 -1.81 8.93 -22.08
N ILE A 354 -2.32 9.86 -21.25
CA ILE A 354 -3.09 9.52 -20.03
C ILE A 354 -4.59 9.36 -20.32
N LEU A 355 -5.12 10.14 -21.26
CA LEU A 355 -6.55 10.13 -21.58
C LEU A 355 -6.94 9.00 -22.54
N GLY A 356 -5.95 8.22 -23.01
CA GLY A 356 -6.10 7.37 -24.18
C GLY A 356 -6.28 8.23 -25.44
N SER A 357 -5.91 7.68 -26.60
CA SER A 357 -6.41 8.22 -27.86
C SER A 357 -7.94 8.09 -27.86
N MET A 358 -8.63 9.11 -27.38
CA MET A 358 -9.95 9.45 -27.92
C MET A 358 -9.70 9.96 -29.35
N ASP A 359 -9.27 9.06 -30.23
CA ASP A 359 -9.28 9.30 -31.66
C ASP A 359 -10.75 9.52 -32.03
N ASP A 360 -11.11 10.77 -32.27
CA ASP A 360 -11.47 11.31 -33.59
C ASP A 360 -12.18 10.38 -34.61
N ASP A 361 -12.91 9.33 -34.19
CA ASP A 361 -13.79 8.52 -35.05
C ASP A 361 -15.21 9.14 -35.19
N LEU A 362 -15.29 10.48 -35.18
CA LEU A 362 -16.51 11.22 -35.55
C LEU A 362 -16.35 12.01 -36.86
N ALA A 363 -15.28 11.74 -37.61
CA ALA A 363 -15.08 12.26 -38.95
C ALA A 363 -14.84 11.10 -39.94
N ASP A 364 -15.88 10.32 -40.21
CA ASP A 364 -16.26 9.80 -41.54
C ASP A 364 -17.27 8.67 -41.39
N ASP A 365 -18.57 9.00 -41.47
CA ASP A 365 -19.54 8.31 -42.36
C ASP A 365 -20.99 8.80 -42.14
N ILE A 366 -21.45 9.59 -43.14
CA ILE A 366 -22.83 9.91 -43.59
C ILE A 366 -23.69 10.88 -42.76
#